data_AF-A0A9Q7FDI5-F1
#
_entry.id   AF-A0A9Q7FDI5-F1
#
_cell.length_a   1.000
_cell.length_b   1.000
_cell.length_c   1.000
_cell.angle_alpha   90.00
_cell.angle_beta   90.00
_cell.angle_gamma   90.00
#
_symmetry.space_group_name_H-M   'P 1'
#
loop_
_entity.id
_entity.type
_entity.pdbx_description
1 polymer ?
#
loop_
_entity_poly.entity_id
_entity_poly.type
_entity_poly.pdbx_seq_one_letter_code
_entity_poly.pdbx_strand_id
1 'polypeptide(L)'
;MRLFSIILAGSLAVSTTAFANSPCSGKKGGIDHCEGSTFICNDGSVSASKKSCSATMGTGTGALGIAGAQQEEMSPTASSDCSCRSATYCTGPKGGHFCTTDTGGKSYLHKD
;
A
#
# COMPACT_ATOMS: atom_id res chain seq x y z
N MET A 1 22.08 32.52 -48.57
CA MET A 1 21.57 31.53 -49.53
C MET A 1 21.41 30.21 -48.78
N ARG A 2 20.15 29.86 -48.47
CA ARG A 2 19.60 28.49 -48.27
C ARG A 2 20.33 27.59 -47.25
N LEU A 3 19.80 27.41 -46.04
CA LEU A 3 18.70 26.48 -45.66
C LEU A 3 19.18 25.02 -45.54
N PHE A 4 18.53 24.29 -44.62
CA PHE A 4 18.59 22.87 -44.26
C PHE A 4 19.29 22.61 -42.90
N SER A 5 18.53 22.52 -41.79
CA SER A 5 17.73 21.36 -41.32
C SER A 5 18.60 20.51 -40.38
N ILE A 6 18.23 20.08 -39.17
CA ILE A 6 16.93 19.74 -38.57
C ILE A 6 17.03 20.04 -37.06
N ILE A 7 16.00 20.68 -36.49
CA ILE A 7 15.87 20.92 -35.05
C ILE A 7 15.63 19.58 -34.36
N LEU A 8 16.65 19.06 -33.67
CA LEU A 8 16.54 17.94 -32.74
C LEU A 8 16.19 18.49 -31.35
N ALA A 9 14.91 18.80 -31.12
CA ALA A 9 14.42 19.09 -29.77
C ALA A 9 13.41 18.00 -29.42
N GLY A 10 13.92 16.98 -28.75
CA GLY A 10 13.21 15.78 -28.34
C GLY A 10 11.93 16.10 -27.58
N SER A 11 10.88 15.37 -27.97
CA SER A 11 9.59 15.19 -27.31
C SER A 11 9.62 15.41 -25.80
N LEU A 12 8.91 16.45 -25.33
CA LEU A 12 8.48 16.57 -23.95
C LEU A 12 7.52 15.41 -23.64
N ALA A 13 8.04 14.34 -23.03
CA ALA A 13 7.21 13.33 -22.39
C ALA A 13 6.54 13.95 -21.17
N VAL A 14 5.30 14.42 -21.33
CA VAL A 14 4.42 14.74 -20.20
C VAL A 14 4.18 13.45 -19.44
N SER A 15 4.88 13.29 -18.32
CA SER A 15 4.60 12.23 -17.36
C SER A 15 3.30 12.60 -16.64
N THR A 16 2.18 12.03 -17.05
CA THR A 16 0.92 12.15 -16.33
C THR A 16 1.10 11.46 -14.97
N THR A 17 1.17 12.23 -13.88
CA THR A 17 1.15 11.69 -12.51
C THR A 17 -0.25 11.15 -12.23
N ALA A 18 -0.52 9.94 -12.70
CA ALA A 18 -1.84 9.35 -12.73
C ALA A 18 -2.17 8.67 -11.41
N PHE A 19 -2.42 9.38 -10.31
CA PHE A 19 -2.53 8.68 -9.03
C PHE A 19 -3.55 9.26 -8.04
N ALA A 20 -4.80 9.35 -8.48
CA ALA A 20 -5.90 9.03 -7.57
C ALA A 20 -5.98 7.49 -7.50
N ASN A 21 -5.95 6.90 -6.31
CA ASN A 21 -6.08 5.45 -6.05
C ASN A 21 -4.80 4.58 -6.02
N SER A 22 -3.58 5.15 -6.01
CA SER A 22 -2.40 4.32 -5.66
C SER A 22 -2.31 4.09 -4.14
N PRO A 23 -1.95 2.86 -3.71
CA PRO A 23 -1.70 2.58 -2.31
C PRO A 23 -0.61 3.51 -1.76
N CYS A 24 -0.76 3.88 -0.49
CA CYS A 24 0.19 4.68 0.28
C CYS A 24 0.67 6.00 -0.37
N SER A 25 -0.23 6.74 -1.03
CA SER A 25 0.10 7.99 -1.73
C SER A 25 0.18 9.23 -0.84
N GLY A 26 0.80 10.30 -1.35
CA GLY A 26 0.86 11.60 -0.70
C GLY A 26 1.65 11.57 0.60
N LYS A 27 1.05 12.01 1.71
CA LYS A 27 1.71 12.08 3.02
C LYS A 27 2.07 10.70 3.61
N LYS A 28 1.52 9.61 3.08
CA LYS A 28 1.80 8.24 3.52
C LYS A 28 3.20 7.74 3.13
N GLY A 29 3.86 8.38 2.17
CA GLY A 29 5.27 8.14 1.85
C GLY A 29 5.58 6.87 1.05
N GLY A 30 4.58 6.23 0.44
CA GLY A 30 4.75 4.98 -0.31
C GLY A 30 4.55 3.72 0.54
N ILE A 31 4.52 2.57 -0.15
CA ILE A 31 4.34 1.25 0.48
C ILE A 31 5.61 0.90 1.26
N ASP A 32 5.44 0.46 2.51
CA ASP A 32 6.49 -0.10 3.36
C ASP A 32 6.57 -1.61 3.12
N HIS A 33 5.48 -2.34 3.37
CA HIS A 33 5.34 -3.77 3.06
C HIS A 33 3.86 -4.16 2.87
N CYS A 34 3.63 -5.43 2.50
CA CYS A 34 2.32 -6.05 2.47
C CYS A 34 2.11 -6.89 3.72
N GLU A 35 0.96 -6.71 4.37
CA GLU A 35 0.46 -7.61 5.40
C GLU A 35 -0.75 -8.36 4.84
N GLY A 36 -0.52 -9.58 4.34
CA GLY A 36 -1.50 -10.29 3.52
C GLY A 36 -1.98 -9.45 2.33
N SER A 37 -3.29 -9.15 2.31
CA SER A 37 -3.91 -8.29 1.30
C SER A 37 -3.77 -6.78 1.59
N THR A 38 -3.41 -6.39 2.81
CA THR A 38 -3.36 -4.98 3.23
C THR A 38 -1.99 -4.35 2.94
N PHE A 39 -1.99 -3.11 2.45
CA PHE A 39 -0.77 -2.33 2.29
C PHE A 39 -0.44 -1.57 3.57
N ILE A 40 0.75 -1.79 4.11
CA ILE A 40 1.34 -0.96 5.17
C ILE A 40 2.12 0.18 4.52
N CYS A 41 1.91 1.40 4.99
CA CYS A 41 2.57 2.59 4.48
C CYS A 41 3.75 2.99 5.34
N ASN A 42 4.68 3.77 4.77
CA ASN A 42 5.88 4.24 5.49
C ASN A 42 5.55 5.10 6.71
N ASP A 43 4.42 5.82 6.71
CA ASP A 43 3.93 6.56 7.88
C ASP A 43 3.37 5.66 9.00
N GLY A 44 3.39 4.33 8.82
CA GLY A 44 2.90 3.34 9.78
C GLY A 44 1.39 3.13 9.73
N SER A 45 0.70 3.68 8.73
CA SER A 45 -0.75 3.53 8.56
C SER A 45 -1.12 2.50 7.51
N VAL A 46 -2.36 1.99 7.54
CA VAL A 46 -2.86 1.10 6.48
C VAL A 46 -3.33 1.91 5.28
N SER A 47 -3.16 1.38 4.07
CA SER A 47 -3.69 2.02 2.88
C SER A 47 -5.21 1.82 2.77
N ALA A 48 -5.91 2.86 2.33
CA ALA A 48 -7.34 2.78 2.00
C ALA A 48 -7.60 2.13 0.62
N SER A 49 -6.57 1.58 -0.04
CA SER A 49 -6.73 0.91 -1.33
C SER A 49 -7.48 -0.40 -1.15
N LYS A 50 -8.46 -0.68 -2.01
CA LYS A 50 -9.19 -1.96 -2.07
C LYS A 50 -8.47 -3.04 -2.87
N LYS A 51 -7.27 -2.74 -3.37
CA LYS A 51 -6.46 -3.72 -4.09
C LYS A 51 -5.82 -4.65 -3.07
N SER A 52 -5.61 -5.90 -3.43
CA SER A 52 -4.80 -6.80 -2.60
C SER A 52 -3.32 -6.49 -2.83
N CYS A 53 -2.61 -6.17 -1.75
CA CYS A 53 -1.18 -5.91 -1.75
C CYS A 53 -0.40 -7.11 -2.28
N SER A 54 -0.70 -8.30 -1.75
CA SER A 54 -0.13 -9.57 -2.22
C SER A 54 -0.35 -9.82 -3.72
N ALA A 55 -1.54 -9.54 -4.25
CA ALA A 55 -1.81 -9.72 -5.70
C ALA A 55 -1.08 -8.67 -6.56
N THR A 56 -0.89 -7.46 -6.03
CA THR A 56 -0.25 -6.35 -6.75
C THR A 56 1.28 -6.49 -6.73
N MET A 57 1.85 -6.88 -5.59
CA MET A 57 3.30 -6.92 -5.35
C MET A 57 3.90 -8.33 -5.55
N GLY A 58 3.10 -9.39 -5.38
CA GLY A 58 3.52 -10.79 -5.53
C GLY A 58 3.76 -11.25 -6.97
N THR A 59 3.64 -10.37 -7.95
CA THR A 59 4.05 -10.63 -9.34
C THR A 59 5.53 -10.30 -9.61
N GLY A 60 6.28 -9.83 -8.61
CA GLY A 60 7.63 -9.27 -8.79
C GLY A 60 8.84 -10.16 -8.47
N THR A 61 8.74 -11.22 -7.66
CA THR A 61 9.92 -12.05 -7.32
C THR A 61 9.49 -13.44 -6.83
N GLY A 62 9.48 -14.42 -7.73
CA GLY A 62 9.24 -15.83 -7.37
C GLY A 62 8.47 -16.60 -8.42
N ALA A 63 9.09 -16.82 -9.59
CA ALA A 63 8.68 -17.94 -10.43
C ALA A 63 8.88 -19.25 -9.64
N LEU A 64 7.92 -20.18 -9.77
CA LEU A 64 7.85 -21.53 -9.17
C LEU A 64 7.18 -21.57 -7.78
N GLY A 65 6.04 -22.26 -7.73
CA GLY A 65 5.03 -22.10 -6.69
C GLY A 65 5.27 -22.80 -5.36
N ILE A 66 4.41 -22.44 -4.43
CA ILE A 66 3.76 -23.36 -3.49
C ILE A 66 2.30 -22.93 -3.37
N ALA A 67 1.37 -23.83 -3.67
CA ALA A 67 0.01 -23.71 -3.19
C ALA A 67 0.08 -23.85 -1.67
N GLY A 68 -0.03 -22.75 -0.91
CA GLY A 68 -0.01 -22.82 0.55
C GLY A 68 0.75 -21.72 1.30
N ALA A 69 1.13 -20.60 0.66
CA ALA A 69 1.40 -19.38 1.41
C ALA A 69 0.04 -18.89 1.92
N GLN A 70 -0.37 -19.40 3.09
CA GLN A 70 -1.35 -18.73 3.93
C GLN A 70 -0.85 -17.30 4.08
N GLN A 71 -1.46 -16.41 3.30
CA GLN A 71 -1.22 -14.99 3.38
C GLN A 71 -1.68 -14.63 4.79
N GLU A 72 -0.72 -14.37 5.68
CA GLU A 72 -1.00 -14.00 7.05
C GLU A 72 -1.71 -12.65 6.98
N GLU A 73 -3.03 -12.69 6.95
CA GLU A 73 -3.86 -11.51 7.01
C GLU A 73 -3.73 -10.94 8.42
N MET A 74 -3.97 -9.64 8.53
CA MET A 74 -4.00 -8.98 9.82
C MET A 74 -4.93 -9.74 10.77
N SER A 75 -4.45 -9.98 11.99
CA SER A 75 -5.14 -10.79 12.99
C SER A 75 -5.72 -9.93 14.12
N PRO A 76 -6.86 -10.33 14.69
CA PRO A 76 -7.40 -9.64 15.85
C PRO A 76 -6.47 -9.87 17.05
N THR A 77 -6.21 -8.81 17.82
CA THR A 77 -5.54 -8.92 19.12
C THR A 77 -6.52 -8.64 20.25
N ALA A 78 -6.37 -9.39 21.35
CA ALA A 78 -7.09 -9.14 22.61
C ALA A 78 -6.37 -8.10 23.50
N SER A 79 -5.16 -7.69 23.11
CA SER A 79 -4.37 -6.68 23.81
C SER A 79 -4.93 -5.28 23.59
N SER A 80 -4.61 -4.36 24.51
CA SER A 80 -4.87 -2.93 24.35
C SER A 80 -4.05 -2.28 23.23
N ASP A 81 -2.94 -2.91 22.84
CA ASP A 81 -2.00 -2.43 21.84
C ASP A 81 -2.14 -3.27 20.55
N CYS A 82 -2.53 -2.60 19.48
CA CYS A 82 -2.79 -3.19 18.16
C CYS A 82 -2.11 -2.34 17.09
N SER A 83 -0.82 -2.52 16.89
CA SER A 83 -0.03 -1.72 15.96
C SER A 83 -0.20 -2.19 14.51
N CYS A 84 -0.32 -1.24 13.57
CA CYS A 84 -0.47 -1.55 12.15
C CYS A 84 0.73 -2.32 11.57
N ARG A 85 1.93 -2.10 12.12
CA ARG A 85 3.17 -2.79 11.72
C ARG A 85 3.29 -4.22 12.26
N SER A 86 2.49 -4.57 13.27
CA SER A 86 2.55 -5.89 13.92
C SER A 86 1.49 -6.84 13.39
N ALA A 87 0.94 -6.56 12.20
CA ALA A 87 -0.15 -7.34 11.63
C ALA A 87 -1.38 -7.50 12.53
N THR A 88 -1.60 -6.60 13.51
CA THR A 88 -2.69 -6.75 14.48
C THR A 88 -3.68 -5.60 14.43
N TYR A 89 -4.94 -5.92 14.65
CA TYR A 89 -6.00 -4.93 14.78
C TYR A 89 -6.83 -5.12 16.05
N CYS A 90 -7.33 -4.00 16.56
CA CYS A 90 -8.38 -3.94 17.56
C CYS A 90 -9.75 -3.79 16.90
N THR A 91 -10.80 -4.21 17.59
CA THR A 91 -12.18 -3.91 17.20
C THR A 91 -12.75 -2.82 18.12
N GLY A 92 -13.20 -1.72 17.53
CA GLY A 92 -13.78 -0.61 18.29
C GLY A 92 -15.21 -0.90 18.79
N PRO A 93 -15.79 -0.03 19.64
CA PRO A 93 -17.12 -0.22 20.20
C PRO A 93 -18.26 -0.23 19.16
N LYS A 94 -18.00 0.30 17.96
CA LYS A 94 -18.93 0.24 16.80
C LYS A 94 -18.68 -0.95 15.87
N GLY A 95 -17.82 -1.89 16.26
CA GLY A 95 -17.45 -3.06 15.46
C GLY A 95 -16.44 -2.79 14.34
N GLY A 96 -15.91 -1.58 14.22
CA GLY A 96 -14.90 -1.25 13.20
C GLY A 96 -13.50 -1.74 13.58
N HIS A 97 -12.80 -2.36 12.63
CA HIS A 97 -11.41 -2.80 12.81
C HIS A 97 -10.43 -1.65 12.61
N PHE A 98 -9.52 -1.46 13.56
CA PHE A 98 -8.49 -0.43 13.49
C PHE A 98 -7.17 -0.92 14.08
N CYS A 99 -6.08 -0.33 13.62
CA CYS A 99 -4.75 -0.47 14.19
C CYS A 99 -4.19 0.92 14.54
N THR A 100 -3.16 0.97 15.37
CA THR A 100 -2.46 2.20 15.75
C THR A 100 -1.21 2.39 14.91
N THR A 101 -1.01 3.61 14.43
CA THR A 101 0.17 4.04 13.69
C THR A 101 1.31 4.37 14.66
N ASP A 102 2.54 4.51 14.15
CA ASP A 102 3.71 4.88 14.96
C ASP A 102 3.54 6.24 15.65
N THR A 103 2.73 7.12 15.05
CA THR A 103 2.38 8.45 15.58
C THR A 103 1.25 8.41 16.61
N GLY A 104 0.73 7.23 16.96
CA GLY A 104 -0.38 7.04 17.90
C GLY A 104 -1.76 7.30 17.30
N GLY A 105 -1.85 7.54 16.00
CA GLY A 105 -3.12 7.70 15.28
C GLY A 105 -3.83 6.36 15.09
N LYS A 106 -5.16 6.37 14.96
CA LYS A 106 -5.93 5.18 14.57
C LYS A 106 -6.04 5.11 13.05
N SER A 107 -5.70 3.97 12.47
CA SER A 107 -5.89 3.66 11.06
C SER A 107 -6.91 2.54 10.94
N TYR A 108 -7.95 2.74 10.13
CA TYR A 108 -9.04 1.78 10.00
C TYR A 108 -8.76 0.82 8.85
N LEU A 109 -8.93 -0.46 9.13
CA LEU A 109 -8.80 -1.50 8.12
C LEU A 109 -10.10 -1.56 7.31
N HIS A 110 -9.96 -1.87 6.01
CA HIS A 110 -11.12 -2.27 5.24
C HIS A 110 -11.52 -3.69 5.66
N LYS A 111 -12.83 -3.94 5.70
CA LYS A 111 -13.37 -5.28 5.87
C LYS A 111 -13.80 -5.70 4.47
N ASP A 112 -13.10 -6.67 3.90
CA ASP A 112 -13.50 -7.31 2.64
C ASP A 112 -14.81 -8.11 2.81
#